data_AF-A0A966W002-F1
#
_entry.id   AF-A0A966W002-F1
#
_cell.length_a   1.000
_cell.length_b   1.000
_cell.length_c   1.000
_cell.angle_alpha   90.00
_cell.angle_beta   90.00
_cell.angle_gamma   90.00
#
_symmetry.space_group_name_H-M   'P 1'
#
loop_
_entity.id
_entity.type
_entity.pdbx_description
1 polymer ?
#
loop_
_entity_poly.entity_id
_entity_poly.type
_entity_poly.pdbx_seq_one_letter_code
_entity_poly.pdbx_strand_id
1 'polypeptide(L)'
;MRVGLLSRARNHYDRIGHFAQGFIPAIFVRELLLRKTPLQRGGWLNFLVVCVCLAFSACYEFFEWWVAVFTGEAANDFLGTQGDPWDTHWDMFMALVGAICSMATMGRWHDDSLKQVGLSSLAPTDVGRSA
;
A
#
# COMPACT_ATOMS: atom_id res chain seq x y z
N MET A 1 8.04 -34.65 15.39
CA MET A 1 8.92 -33.68 14.69
C MET A 1 8.58 -32.31 15.26
N ARG A 2 9.47 -31.73 16.07
CA ARG A 2 9.28 -30.42 16.70
C ARG A 2 9.76 -29.35 15.73
N VAL A 3 8.85 -28.52 15.24
CA VAL A 3 9.12 -27.16 14.74
C VAL A 3 8.56 -26.24 15.84
N GLY A 4 9.42 -25.74 16.74
CA GLY A 4 9.89 -24.36 16.68
C GLY A 4 8.87 -23.38 17.32
N LEU A 5 8.56 -23.48 18.62
CA LEU A 5 9.14 -22.64 19.69
C LEU A 5 8.92 -21.10 19.60
N LEU A 6 7.90 -20.60 18.88
CA LEU A 6 7.39 -19.21 19.02
C LEU A 6 5.85 -19.07 18.85
N SER A 7 5.06 -20.08 19.20
CA SER A 7 3.59 -19.91 19.19
C SER A 7 3.10 -19.31 20.52
N ARG A 8 2.34 -18.21 20.42
CA ARG A 8 1.41 -17.66 21.43
C ARG A 8 1.85 -16.41 22.21
N ALA A 9 2.28 -15.38 21.46
CA ALA A 9 1.87 -14.02 21.75
C ALA A 9 1.26 -13.45 20.46
N ARG A 10 0.12 -12.76 20.54
CA ARG A 10 -0.61 -12.21 19.38
C ARG A 10 0.35 -11.61 18.36
N ASN A 11 0.25 -12.00 17.09
CA ASN A 11 1.04 -11.39 16.03
C ASN A 11 0.47 -10.00 15.67
N HIS A 12 0.70 -9.00 16.52
CA HIS A 12 0.31 -7.62 16.24
C HIS A 12 1.15 -6.96 15.13
N TYR A 13 2.25 -7.61 14.70
CA TYR A 13 3.11 -7.08 13.65
C TYR A 13 2.46 -7.12 12.26
N ASP A 14 1.51 -8.02 12.04
CA ASP A 14 0.83 -8.16 10.76
C ASP A 14 0.07 -6.88 10.36
N ARG A 15 -0.63 -6.30 11.34
CA ARG A 15 -1.36 -5.03 11.21
C ARG A 15 -0.45 -3.84 10.90
N ILE A 16 0.80 -3.87 11.37
CA ILE A 16 1.81 -2.87 11.01
C ILE A 16 2.23 -3.07 9.54
N GLY A 17 2.34 -4.33 9.11
CA GLY A 17 2.52 -4.71 7.71
C GLY A 17 1.40 -4.15 6.83
N HIS A 18 0.14 -4.36 7.18
CA HIS A 18 -1.00 -3.82 6.44
C HIS A 18 -1.06 -2.29 6.46
N PHE A 19 -0.74 -1.65 7.59
CA PHE A 19 -0.59 -0.19 7.61
C PHE A 19 0.47 0.28 6.61
N ALA A 20 1.65 -0.35 6.60
CA ALA A 20 2.71 -0.01 5.65
C ALA A 20 2.30 -0.32 4.19
N GLN A 21 1.56 -1.41 3.98
CA GLN A 21 0.96 -1.81 2.71
C GLN A 21 -0.05 -0.78 2.21
N GLY A 22 -0.74 -0.05 3.07
CA GLY A 22 -1.53 1.11 2.68
C GLY A 22 -0.68 2.35 2.44
N PHE A 23 0.24 2.64 3.37
CA PHE A 23 0.95 3.91 3.45
C PHE A 23 1.96 4.10 2.31
N ILE A 24 2.80 3.10 2.05
CA ILE A 24 3.92 3.20 1.11
C ILE A 24 3.43 3.26 -0.34
N PRO A 25 2.62 2.30 -0.85
CA PRO A 25 2.20 2.32 -2.24
C PRO A 25 1.21 3.45 -2.57
N ALA A 26 0.58 4.10 -1.59
CA ALA A 26 -0.29 5.25 -1.85
C ALA A 26 0.41 6.36 -2.65
N ILE A 27 1.69 6.65 -2.36
CA ILE A 27 2.45 7.65 -3.14
C ILE A 27 2.74 7.18 -4.55
N PHE A 28 3.07 5.90 -4.73
CA PHE A 28 3.28 5.30 -6.04
C PHE A 28 2.00 5.33 -6.90
N VAL A 29 0.86 4.93 -6.32
CA VAL A 29 -0.44 4.98 -6.98
C VAL A 29 -0.82 6.43 -7.34
N ARG A 30 -0.60 7.37 -6.42
CA ARG A 30 -0.83 8.80 -6.68
C ARG A 30 -0.01 9.29 -7.87
N GLU A 31 1.27 8.92 -7.93
CA GLU A 31 2.15 9.28 -9.03
C GLU A 31 1.68 8.68 -10.35
N LEU A 32 1.34 7.39 -10.35
CA LEU A 32 0.85 6.69 -11.53
C LEU A 32 -0.41 7.38 -12.07
N LEU A 33 -1.38 7.69 -11.21
CA LEU A 33 -2.61 8.37 -11.60
C LEU A 33 -2.32 9.77 -12.17
N LEU A 34 -1.46 10.56 -11.52
CA LEU A 34 -1.10 11.90 -12.01
C LEU A 34 -0.36 11.88 -13.35
N ARG A 35 0.46 10.85 -13.62
CA ARG A 35 1.27 10.77 -14.84
C ARG A 35 0.56 10.09 -16.00
N LYS A 36 -0.41 9.20 -15.74
CA LYS A 36 -0.99 8.32 -16.76
C LYS A 36 -2.48 8.55 -17.00
N THR A 37 -3.10 9.47 -16.27
CA THR A 37 -4.53 9.79 -16.42
C THR A 37 -4.73 11.30 -16.45
N PRO A 38 -5.90 11.81 -16.90
CA PRO A 38 -6.20 13.26 -16.88
C PRO A 38 -6.55 13.78 -15.48
N LEU A 39 -6.35 12.97 -14.43
CA LEU A 39 -6.78 13.29 -13.07
C LEU A 39 -5.93 14.44 -12.50
N GLN A 40 -6.61 15.45 -11.96
CA GLN A 40 -5.95 16.60 -11.37
C GLN A 40 -5.70 16.40 -9.87
N ARG A 41 -4.75 17.17 -9.34
CA ARG A 41 -4.50 17.25 -7.89
C ARG A 41 -5.76 17.72 -7.18
N GLY A 42 -6.18 17.03 -6.13
CA GLY A 42 -7.37 17.39 -5.35
C GLY A 42 -7.98 16.20 -4.62
N GLY A 43 -9.18 16.41 -4.08
CA GLY A 43 -9.88 15.40 -3.27
C GLY A 43 -10.16 14.10 -4.04
N TRP A 44 -10.54 14.18 -5.31
CA TRP A 44 -10.82 13.00 -6.15
C TRP A 44 -9.59 12.12 -6.39
N LEU A 45 -8.41 12.73 -6.59
CA LEU A 45 -7.16 11.98 -6.67
C LEU A 45 -6.88 11.23 -5.36
N ASN A 46 -6.98 11.92 -4.23
CA ASN A 46 -6.71 11.31 -2.93
C ASN A 46 -7.70 10.16 -2.64
N PHE A 47 -8.98 10.37 -2.94
CA PHE A 47 -10.01 9.34 -2.80
C PHE A 47 -9.69 8.09 -3.64
N LEU A 48 -9.38 8.26 -4.93
CA LEU A 48 -9.07 7.14 -5.82
C LEU A 48 -7.78 6.41 -5.40
N VAL A 49 -6.75 7.13 -4.94
CA VAL A 49 -5.54 6.52 -4.38
C VAL A 49 -5.88 5.60 -3.20
N VAL A 50 -6.69 6.10 -2.26
CA VAL A 50 -7.11 5.33 -1.09
C VAL A 50 -7.94 4.11 -1.50
N CYS A 51 -8.87 4.26 -2.46
CA CYS A 51 -9.65 3.14 -2.99
C CYS A 51 -8.76 2.05 -3.61
N VAL A 52 -7.74 2.42 -4.40
CA VAL A 52 -6.82 1.47 -5.03
C VAL A 52 -6.00 0.72 -3.96
N CYS A 53 -5.51 1.41 -2.93
CA CYS A 53 -4.76 0.76 -1.86
C CYS A 53 -5.63 -0.22 -1.07
N LEU A 54 -6.88 0.17 -0.76
CA LEU A 54 -7.83 -0.73 -0.11
C LEU A 54 -8.16 -1.93 -0.99
N ALA A 55 -8.39 -1.73 -2.29
CA ALA A 55 -8.66 -2.83 -3.22
C ALA A 55 -7.47 -3.78 -3.33
N PHE A 56 -6.24 -3.26 -3.32
CA PHE A 56 -5.03 -4.09 -3.29
C PHE A 56 -4.95 -4.94 -2.01
N SER A 57 -5.29 -4.36 -0.85
CA SER A 57 -5.39 -5.10 0.41
C SER A 57 -6.44 -6.20 0.34
N ALA A 58 -7.65 -5.89 -0.14
CA ALA A 58 -8.72 -6.87 -0.28
C ALA A 58 -8.34 -8.02 -1.24
N CYS A 59 -7.62 -7.74 -2.32
CA CYS A 59 -7.12 -8.77 -3.21
C CYS A 59 -6.13 -9.71 -2.51
N TYR A 60 -5.20 -9.17 -1.71
CA TYR A 60 -4.24 -9.97 -0.95
C TYR A 60 -4.96 -10.94 0.00
N GLU A 61 -5.92 -10.42 0.77
CA GLU A 61 -6.78 -11.21 1.65
C GLU A 61 -7.56 -12.32 0.91
N PHE A 62 -8.09 -12.02 -0.28
CA PHE A 62 -8.76 -13.03 -1.09
C PHE A 62 -7.82 -14.14 -1.57
N PHE A 63 -6.55 -13.82 -1.84
CA PHE A 63 -5.56 -14.84 -2.17
C PHE A 63 -5.28 -15.76 -0.99
N GLU A 64 -5.10 -15.21 0.22
CA GLU A 64 -4.90 -16.03 1.42
C GLU A 64 -6.10 -16.94 1.69
N TRP A 65 -7.31 -16.41 1.54
CA TRP A 65 -8.53 -17.20 1.62
C TRP A 65 -8.59 -18.33 0.59
N TRP A 66 -8.28 -18.04 -0.68
CA TRP A 66 -8.25 -19.08 -1.71
C TRP A 66 -7.21 -20.16 -1.40
N VAL A 67 -6.00 -19.78 -1.00
CA VAL A 67 -4.94 -20.74 -0.66
C VAL A 67 -5.37 -21.64 0.50
N ALA A 68 -6.00 -21.08 1.54
CA ALA A 68 -6.54 -21.87 2.64
C ALA A 68 -7.61 -22.87 2.15
N VAL A 69 -8.52 -22.45 1.27
CA VAL A 69 -9.54 -23.33 0.69
C VAL A 69 -8.92 -24.47 -0.13
N PHE A 70 -7.89 -24.20 -0.94
CA PHE A 70 -7.27 -25.21 -1.81
C PHE A 70 -6.36 -26.19 -1.07
N THR A 71 -5.68 -25.76 -0.02
CA THR A 71 -4.75 -26.60 0.75
C THR A 71 -5.45 -27.47 1.78
N GLY A 72 -6.72 -27.16 2.10
CA GLY A 72 -7.47 -27.86 3.14
C GLY A 72 -6.89 -27.62 4.55
N GLU A 73 -5.97 -26.67 4.70
CA GLU A 73 -5.56 -26.19 6.01
C GLU A 73 -6.76 -25.56 6.71
N ALA A 74 -6.90 -25.81 8.01
CA ALA A 74 -7.93 -25.12 8.78
C ALA A 74 -7.68 -23.62 8.65
N ALA A 75 -8.72 -22.87 8.25
CA ALA A 75 -8.75 -21.41 8.22
C ALA A 75 -8.05 -20.75 9.43
N ASN A 76 -8.07 -21.40 10.60
CA ASN A 76 -7.42 -20.94 11.82
C ASN A 76 -5.88 -20.92 11.79
N ASP A 77 -5.24 -21.81 11.02
CA ASP A 77 -3.78 -21.98 11.01
C ASP A 77 -3.10 -21.17 9.88
N PHE A 78 -3.77 -21.01 8.72
CA PHE A 78 -3.21 -20.29 7.56
C PHE A 78 -3.68 -18.83 7.42
N LEU A 79 -4.93 -18.49 7.77
CA LEU A 79 -5.45 -17.11 7.63
C LEU A 79 -4.96 -16.15 8.73
N GLY A 80 -4.01 -16.55 9.58
CA GLY A 80 -3.56 -15.72 10.72
C GLY A 80 -4.63 -15.50 11.81
N THR A 81 -5.89 -15.86 11.55
CA THR A 81 -7.07 -15.52 12.35
C THR A 81 -6.88 -15.87 13.83
N GLN A 82 -6.15 -16.92 14.20
CA GLN A 82 -5.92 -17.29 15.61
C GLN A 82 -7.23 -17.33 16.44
N GLY A 83 -8.38 -17.54 15.78
CA GLY A 83 -9.72 -17.47 16.36
C GLY A 83 -10.45 -16.10 16.30
N ASP A 84 -9.94 -15.10 15.59
CA ASP A 84 -10.57 -13.81 15.27
C ASP A 84 -11.19 -13.86 13.86
N PRO A 85 -12.53 -13.93 13.74
CA PRO A 85 -13.22 -13.91 12.45
C PRO A 85 -13.08 -12.57 11.69
N TRP A 86 -12.60 -11.51 12.35
CA TRP A 86 -12.48 -10.17 11.80
C TRP A 86 -11.06 -9.80 11.39
N ASP A 87 -10.10 -10.72 11.42
CA ASP A 87 -8.68 -10.39 11.18
C ASP A 87 -8.48 -9.71 9.82
N THR A 88 -8.92 -10.38 8.74
CA THR A 88 -9.01 -9.85 7.37
C THR A 88 -9.62 -8.44 7.29
N HIS A 89 -10.66 -8.16 8.09
CA HIS A 89 -11.31 -6.84 8.09
C HIS A 89 -10.42 -5.80 8.78
N TRP A 90 -9.76 -6.17 9.88
CA TRP A 90 -8.79 -5.32 10.55
C TRP A 90 -7.58 -5.03 9.67
N ASP A 91 -7.14 -6.01 8.89
CA ASP A 91 -6.00 -5.86 7.97
C ASP A 91 -6.32 -4.88 6.84
N MET A 92 -7.45 -5.08 6.18
CA MET A 92 -7.98 -4.10 5.21
C MET A 92 -8.17 -2.70 5.82
N PHE A 93 -8.66 -2.63 7.07
CA PHE A 93 -8.84 -1.35 7.77
C PHE A 93 -7.50 -0.68 8.08
N MET A 94 -6.49 -1.43 8.50
CA MET A 94 -5.15 -0.88 8.76
C MET A 94 -4.51 -0.37 7.47
N ALA A 95 -4.69 -1.07 6.35
CA ALA A 95 -4.28 -0.59 5.03
C ALA A 95 -5.03 0.69 4.61
N LEU A 96 -6.33 0.78 4.88
CA LEU A 96 -7.11 1.99 4.65
C LEU A 96 -6.55 3.18 5.44
N VAL A 97 -6.30 3.00 6.73
CA VAL A 97 -5.73 4.03 7.61
C VAL A 97 -4.34 4.44 7.13
N GLY A 98 -3.48 3.48 6.75
CA GLY A 98 -2.16 3.73 6.18
C GLY A 98 -2.22 4.62 4.94
N ALA A 99 -3.10 4.30 3.99
CA ALA A 99 -3.28 5.10 2.77
C ALA A 99 -3.78 6.52 3.06
N ILE A 100 -4.73 6.69 3.98
CA ILE A 100 -5.22 8.02 4.41
C ILE A 100 -4.09 8.82 5.06
N CYS A 101 -3.33 8.22 5.97
CA CYS A 101 -2.19 8.85 6.62
C CYS A 101 -1.12 9.28 5.61
N SER A 102 -0.84 8.45 4.62
CA SER A 102 0.09 8.78 3.53
C SER A 102 -0.40 9.99 2.73
N MET A 103 -1.66 10.01 2.31
CA MET A 103 -2.24 11.14 1.58
C MET A 103 -2.23 12.44 2.41
N ALA A 104 -2.51 12.35 3.71
CA ALA A 104 -2.52 13.50 4.61
C ALA A 104 -1.12 14.07 4.88
N THR A 105 -0.10 13.22 5.01
CA THR A 105 1.26 13.63 5.41
C THR A 105 2.20 13.86 4.22
N MET A 106 2.13 13.01 3.20
CA MET A 106 3.07 12.98 2.07
C MET A 106 2.61 13.71 0.83
N GLY A 107 1.31 14.03 0.72
CA GLY A 107 0.76 14.66 -0.49
C GLY A 107 1.48 15.94 -0.92
N ARG A 108 1.82 16.81 0.05
CA ARG A 108 2.52 18.08 -0.21
C ARG A 108 3.97 17.86 -0.64
N TRP A 109 4.70 17.00 0.08
CA TRP A 109 6.10 16.70 -0.23
C TRP A 109 6.24 16.02 -1.59
N HIS A 110 5.31 15.14 -1.93
CA HIS A 110 5.27 14.51 -3.24
C HIS A 110 4.99 15.53 -4.35
N ASP A 111 4.11 16.51 -4.14
CA ASP A 111 3.88 17.57 -5.12
C ASP A 111 5.14 18.42 -5.38
N ASP A 112 5.91 18.72 -4.34
CA ASP A 112 7.16 19.47 -4.50
C ASP A 112 8.25 18.63 -5.18
N SER A 113 8.33 17.33 -4.87
CA SER A 113 9.21 16.39 -5.56
C SER A 113 8.91 16.31 -7.07
N LEU A 114 7.62 16.21 -7.45
CA LEU A 114 7.22 16.17 -8.86
C LEU A 114 7.57 17.46 -9.62
N LYS A 115 7.50 18.62 -8.96
CA LYS A 115 7.95 19.90 -9.57
C LYS A 115 9.45 19.89 -9.84
N GLN A 116 10.26 19.41 -8.90
CA GLN A 116 11.71 19.34 -9.07
C GLN A 116 12.11 18.42 -10.22
N VAL A 117 11.49 17.23 -10.31
CA VAL A 117 11.72 16.30 -11.42
C VAL A 117 11.32 16.94 -12.76
N GLY A 118 10.14 17.59 -12.82
CA GLY A 118 9.69 18.30 -14.02
C GLY A 118 10.61 19.45 -14.43
N LEU A 119 11.16 20.20 -13.46
CA LEU A 119 12.12 21.27 -13.72
C LEU A 119 13.47 20.73 -14.19
N SER A 120 13.94 19.61 -13.64
CA SER A 120 15.18 18.95 -14.07
C SER A 120 15.09 18.38 -15.49
N SER A 121 13.91 17.94 -15.93
CA SER A 121 13.69 17.48 -17.32
C SER A 121 13.70 18.60 -18.37
N LEU A 122 13.67 19.87 -17.94
CA LEU A 122 13.73 21.05 -18.80
C LEU A 122 15.09 21.77 -18.70
N ALA A 123 16.01 21.29 -17.88
CA ALA A 123 17.37 21.82 -17.85
C ALA A 123 18.03 21.57 -19.22
N PRO A 124 18.57 22.61 -19.89
CA PRO A 124 19.26 22.42 -21.15
C PRO A 124 20.38 21.40 -20.94
N THR A 125 20.36 20.32 -21.71
CA THR A 125 21.57 19.53 -21.90
C THR A 125 22.56 20.45 -22.58
N ASP A 126 23.57 20.87 -21.84
CA ASP A 126 24.63 21.78 -22.29
C ASP A 126 25.50 21.04 -23.33
N VAL A 127 24.93 20.79 -24.52
CA VAL A 127 25.64 20.32 -25.71
C VAL A 127 26.05 21.56 -26.48
N GLY A 128 27.12 22.22 -26.01
CA GLY A 128 27.53 23.46 -26.66
C GLY A 128 28.67 24.23 -26.03
N ARG A 129 29.69 23.58 -25.46
CA ARG A 129 30.97 24.24 -25.18
C ARG A 129 32.16 23.33 -25.46
N SER A 130 32.61 23.36 -26.70
CA SER A 130 34.04 23.35 -27.04
C SER A 130 34.19 23.92 -28.45
N ALA A 131 34.85 25.07 -28.48
CA ALA A 131 35.27 25.85 -29.65
C ALA A 131 36.32 25.11 -30.49
#